data_AF-A0A349JKV6-F1
#
_entry.id   AF-A0A349JKV6-F1
#
_cell.length_a   1.000
_cell.length_b   1.000
_cell.length_c   1.000
_cell.angle_alpha   90.00
_cell.angle_beta   90.00
_cell.angle_gamma   90.00
#
_symmetry.space_group_name_H-M   'P 1'
#
loop_
_entity.id
_entity.type
_entity.pdbx_description
1 polymer ?
#
loop_
_entity_poly.entity_id
_entity_poly.type
_entity_poly.pdbx_seq_one_letter_code
_entity_poly.pdbx_strand_id
1 'polypeptide(L)'
;MANLIGTDSNDFLLGTSQGDRIRALDGDDTLLGVGGDDTLEGENGNDQIIGGDGADSLIGGEGNDELIGNQGRDIASGGPGDDSIRGGLGNDTLDGNDGSDTVFGDAGDDLVRGDADFDVIAGGTGNDTLRGGDGDDSLFGNADDDFLYGDVGDDSLNGGSGGDQLFGGDGNDLLTGEDGADTLYGGAGTDLLYGDGGNDQIFGGKADDTAFGGTGSDTIRGDTGDDCLQGGEDNDFLFGGKGNDLLDGGFGDDSLAGGLGDDTILGSFGNDNLFGAEGNDSLIGGEGTDTLTGGSGSDVFGLGAGPGSLALITDYNDAEDFIGLPSNLSFSQLKVSQGNGSNLRDTVISIDGKLLAILTDTPSSLLDPTDFISVTGTGTPKPTTTTTTTTVTTTTTDLTPTPTPTPTPTPTPTPTPTPTPTPTPTPTPTPTPTPTPTPAPTPTPAPTPTPTPTPAPTPTPTPTPTPTPAPTPTPTASRIPSAPTISVPDSPLLSISSIAPMATPGLLAMPGQTPMFPSVLPSPIPMPPTPFGF
;
A
#
# COMPACT_ATOMS: atom_id res chain seq x y z
N MET A 1 -23.52 3.85 40.73
CA MET A 1 -24.03 2.48 40.81
C MET A 1 -25.52 2.41 41.05
N ALA A 2 -26.22 2.74 39.99
CA ALA A 2 -27.55 2.32 39.62
C ALA A 2 -27.44 1.05 38.76
N ASN A 3 -28.53 0.28 38.75
CA ASN A 3 -28.71 -0.88 37.89
C ASN A 3 -30.07 -0.70 37.21
N LEU A 4 -30.06 -0.25 35.96
CA LEU A 4 -31.25 0.10 35.18
C LEU A 4 -31.51 -0.99 34.14
N ILE A 5 -32.77 -1.35 33.98
CA ILE A 5 -33.23 -2.25 32.92
C ILE A 5 -34.44 -1.58 32.27
N GLY A 6 -34.38 -1.41 30.95
CA GLY A 6 -35.45 -0.93 30.11
C GLY A 6 -36.55 -1.96 29.89
N THR A 7 -37.25 -1.80 28.78
CA THR A 7 -38.41 -2.54 28.32
C THR A 7 -38.22 -2.90 26.85
N ASP A 8 -39.12 -3.72 26.29
CA ASP A 8 -39.07 -4.06 24.87
C ASP A 8 -39.62 -2.91 23.97
N SER A 9 -39.38 -1.66 24.34
CA SER A 9 -39.87 -0.45 23.66
C SER A 9 -38.89 0.68 23.90
N ASN A 10 -38.86 1.64 22.97
CA ASN A 10 -37.99 2.81 23.02
C ASN A 10 -37.97 3.48 24.41
N ASP A 11 -36.82 3.42 25.06
CA ASP A 11 -36.53 3.85 26.41
C ASP A 11 -35.50 4.98 26.44
N PHE A 12 -35.55 5.74 27.53
CA PHE A 12 -34.52 6.73 27.86
C PHE A 12 -33.99 6.42 29.25
N LEU A 13 -32.75 5.94 29.33
CA LEU A 13 -32.12 5.45 30.54
C LEU A 13 -30.94 6.35 30.91
N LEU A 14 -31.05 7.00 32.08
CA LEU A 14 -30.05 7.93 32.59
C LEU A 14 -29.36 7.37 33.83
N GLY A 15 -28.03 7.24 33.75
CA GLY A 15 -27.11 6.92 34.81
C GLY A 15 -26.85 8.06 35.79
N THR A 16 -25.76 7.93 36.53
CA THR A 16 -25.33 8.74 37.66
C THR A 16 -23.85 9.06 37.54
N SER A 17 -23.29 9.86 38.44
CA SER A 17 -21.86 10.17 38.43
C SER A 17 -20.97 9.07 39.06
N GLN A 18 -21.42 7.82 39.06
CA GLN A 18 -20.71 6.67 39.60
C GLN A 18 -20.94 5.50 38.65
N GLY A 19 -20.00 4.58 38.52
CA GLY A 19 -20.16 3.40 37.67
C GLY A 19 -21.48 2.66 37.83
N ASP A 20 -22.21 2.53 36.72
CA ASP A 20 -23.57 2.06 36.57
C ASP A 20 -23.63 0.86 35.62
N ARG A 21 -24.73 0.11 35.69
CA ARG A 21 -25.04 -0.93 34.71
C ARG A 21 -26.43 -0.65 34.14
N ILE A 22 -26.50 -0.44 32.84
CA ILE A 22 -27.72 -0.07 32.12
C ILE A 22 -27.92 -1.08 30.99
N ARG A 23 -29.14 -1.60 30.86
CA ARG A 23 -29.51 -2.48 29.75
C ARG A 23 -30.87 -2.10 29.18
N ALA A 24 -30.95 -1.92 27.87
CA ALA A 24 -32.09 -1.33 27.17
C ALA A 24 -33.15 -2.37 26.78
N LEU A 25 -32.72 -3.47 26.15
CA LEU A 25 -33.51 -4.61 25.63
C LEU A 25 -33.91 -4.44 24.16
N ASP A 26 -35.20 -4.46 23.82
CA ASP A 26 -35.62 -4.27 22.42
C ASP A 26 -36.10 -2.82 22.24
N GLY A 27 -35.89 -2.24 21.08
CA GLY A 27 -36.38 -0.91 20.72
C GLY A 27 -35.25 0.03 20.38
N ASP A 28 -35.57 1.19 19.80
CA ASP A 28 -34.54 2.22 19.55
C ASP A 28 -34.41 3.07 20.81
N ASP A 29 -33.39 2.79 21.61
CA ASP A 29 -33.22 3.30 22.96
C ASP A 29 -32.15 4.41 23.05
N THR A 30 -32.14 5.12 24.17
CA THR A 30 -31.10 6.10 24.48
C THR A 30 -30.57 5.87 25.89
N LEU A 31 -29.28 5.56 26.00
CA LEU A 31 -28.58 5.28 27.25
C LEU A 31 -27.51 6.34 27.50
N LEU A 32 -27.50 6.90 28.71
CA LEU A 32 -26.51 7.90 29.12
C LEU A 32 -25.85 7.47 30.44
N GLY A 33 -24.56 7.16 30.45
CA GLY A 33 -23.80 6.76 31.65
C GLY A 33 -23.54 7.94 32.59
N VAL A 34 -23.14 9.06 32.01
CA VAL A 34 -22.76 10.33 32.65
C VAL A 34 -21.36 10.28 33.22
N GLY A 35 -21.09 9.49 34.25
CA GLY A 35 -19.70 9.26 34.60
C GLY A 35 -19.44 8.30 35.74
N GLY A 36 -18.16 8.04 35.99
CA GLY A 36 -17.71 6.79 36.57
C GLY A 36 -17.71 5.68 35.51
N ASP A 37 -17.05 4.56 35.82
CA ASP A 37 -16.89 3.45 34.87
C ASP A 37 -18.20 2.68 34.69
N ASP A 38 -18.90 2.92 33.58
CA ASP A 38 -20.24 2.42 33.29
C ASP A 38 -20.24 1.18 32.37
N THR A 39 -21.33 0.41 32.39
CA THR A 39 -21.61 -0.64 31.39
C THR A 39 -23.00 -0.43 30.81
N LEU A 40 -23.07 -0.18 29.52
CA LEU A 40 -24.28 0.18 28.78
C LEU A 40 -24.49 -0.84 27.65
N GLU A 41 -25.66 -1.48 27.63
CA GLU A 41 -26.02 -2.55 26.69
C GLU A 41 -27.35 -2.16 25.98
N GLY A 42 -27.32 -1.91 24.67
CA GLY A 42 -28.50 -1.62 23.83
C GLY A 42 -29.38 -2.85 23.61
N GLU A 43 -28.77 -3.90 23.07
CA GLU A 43 -29.34 -5.21 22.69
C GLU A 43 -29.99 -5.24 21.30
N ASN A 44 -31.29 -5.02 21.10
CA ASN A 44 -31.88 -5.03 19.75
C ASN A 44 -32.50 -3.69 19.43
N GLY A 45 -32.25 -3.15 18.24
CA GLY A 45 -32.82 -1.88 17.78
C GLY A 45 -31.70 -0.93 17.41
N ASN A 46 -32.06 0.29 16.97
CA ASN A 46 -31.07 1.29 16.62
C ASN A 46 -30.85 2.23 17.81
N ASP A 47 -29.86 1.94 18.61
CA ASP A 47 -29.63 2.53 19.91
C ASP A 47 -28.67 3.72 19.88
N GLN A 48 -28.83 4.63 20.84
CA GLN A 48 -27.89 5.71 21.11
C GLN A 48 -27.27 5.54 22.50
N ILE A 49 -25.98 5.28 22.57
CA ILE A 49 -25.27 4.95 23.81
C ILE A 49 -24.15 5.96 24.03
N ILE A 50 -24.20 6.68 25.16
CA ILE A 50 -23.17 7.65 25.54
C ILE A 50 -22.61 7.29 26.91
N GLY A 51 -21.31 6.97 26.98
CA GLY A 51 -20.59 6.63 28.22
C GLY A 51 -20.48 7.84 29.15
N GLY A 52 -19.62 8.79 28.80
CA GLY A 52 -19.43 10.04 29.54
C GLY A 52 -18.01 10.15 30.11
N ASP A 53 -17.89 10.51 31.39
CA ASP A 53 -16.59 10.56 32.06
C ASP A 53 -16.29 9.19 32.71
N GLY A 54 -15.33 8.41 32.28
CA GLY A 54 -15.07 7.11 32.90
C GLY A 54 -14.32 6.16 31.99
N ALA A 55 -13.96 4.98 32.50
CA ALA A 55 -13.62 3.88 31.61
C ALA A 55 -14.87 3.05 31.37
N ASP A 56 -15.56 3.31 30.26
CA ASP A 56 -16.90 2.78 29.99
C ASP A 56 -16.86 1.55 29.08
N SER A 57 -17.90 0.72 29.19
CA SER A 57 -18.14 -0.41 28.29
C SER A 57 -19.49 -0.22 27.59
N LEU A 58 -19.46 -0.05 26.28
CA LEU A 58 -20.60 0.24 25.43
C LEU A 58 -20.80 -0.94 24.48
N ILE A 59 -22.03 -1.47 24.41
CA ILE A 59 -22.41 -2.56 23.52
C ILE A 59 -23.70 -2.15 22.83
N GLY A 60 -23.65 -1.97 21.51
CA GLY A 60 -24.80 -1.65 20.67
C GLY A 60 -25.76 -2.83 20.62
N GLY A 61 -25.39 -3.87 19.88
CA GLY A 61 -26.15 -5.11 19.74
C GLY A 61 -26.56 -5.34 18.29
N GLU A 62 -27.78 -5.84 18.05
CA GLU A 62 -28.35 -5.91 16.70
C GLU A 62 -28.97 -4.57 16.32
N GLY A 63 -28.60 -4.02 15.18
CA GLY A 63 -29.19 -2.78 14.66
C GLY A 63 -28.11 -1.82 14.21
N ASN A 64 -28.52 -0.61 13.84
CA ASN A 64 -27.58 0.43 13.46
C ASN A 64 -27.48 1.43 14.61
N ASP A 65 -26.41 1.33 15.38
CA ASP A 65 -26.22 1.97 16.67
C ASP A 65 -25.27 3.17 16.60
N GLU A 66 -25.42 4.11 17.54
CA GLU A 66 -24.54 5.25 17.74
C GLU A 66 -23.90 5.16 19.14
N LEU A 67 -22.60 4.89 19.20
CA LEU A 67 -21.84 4.70 20.44
C LEU A 67 -20.81 5.83 20.62
N ILE A 68 -20.82 6.49 21.78
CA ILE A 68 -19.90 7.59 22.10
C ILE A 68 -19.29 7.40 23.50
N GLY A 69 -18.00 7.11 23.58
CA GLY A 69 -17.25 6.96 24.83
C GLY A 69 -17.11 8.29 25.59
N ASN A 70 -16.56 9.30 24.92
CA ASN A 70 -16.18 10.63 25.42
C ASN A 70 -14.84 10.69 26.15
N GLN A 71 -14.79 10.47 27.46
CA GLN A 71 -13.60 10.73 28.27
C GLN A 71 -13.22 9.48 29.03
N GLY A 72 -12.05 8.94 28.77
CA GLY A 72 -11.40 8.01 29.66
C GLY A 72 -10.71 6.89 28.91
N ARG A 73 -11.15 5.66 29.09
CA ARG A 73 -10.62 4.55 28.30
C ARG A 73 -11.75 3.59 28.11
N ASP A 74 -12.33 3.67 26.94
CA ASP A 74 -13.60 3.08 26.64
C ASP A 74 -13.42 1.82 25.81
N ILE A 75 -14.37 0.91 25.96
CA ILE A 75 -14.50 -0.27 25.14
C ILE A 75 -15.87 -0.20 24.48
N ALA A 76 -15.91 -0.11 23.17
CA ALA A 76 -17.16 -0.04 22.41
C ALA A 76 -17.22 -1.19 21.39
N SER A 77 -18.37 -1.83 21.29
CA SER A 77 -18.67 -2.83 20.26
C SER A 77 -20.03 -2.50 19.65
N GLY A 78 -20.05 -2.31 18.33
CA GLY A 78 -21.27 -2.07 17.56
C GLY A 78 -22.15 -3.30 17.57
N GLY A 79 -21.68 -4.37 16.93
CA GLY A 79 -22.40 -5.63 16.80
C GLY A 79 -22.84 -5.82 15.36
N PRO A 80 -23.91 -6.58 15.09
CA PRO A 80 -24.42 -6.69 13.73
C PRO A 80 -25.24 -5.45 13.30
N GLY A 81 -24.84 -4.82 12.21
CA GLY A 81 -25.52 -3.69 11.57
C GLY A 81 -24.52 -2.63 11.12
N ASP A 82 -25.03 -1.52 10.56
CA ASP A 82 -24.14 -0.41 10.17
C ASP A 82 -24.05 0.59 11.32
N ASP A 83 -22.98 0.52 12.10
CA ASP A 83 -22.79 1.24 13.36
C ASP A 83 -21.92 2.49 13.22
N SER A 84 -22.10 3.43 14.15
CA SER A 84 -21.25 4.60 14.29
C SER A 84 -20.66 4.65 15.69
N ILE A 85 -19.33 4.54 15.78
CA ILE A 85 -18.61 4.48 17.04
C ILE A 85 -17.61 5.64 17.14
N ARG A 86 -17.58 6.30 18.30
CA ARG A 86 -16.61 7.35 18.64
C ARG A 86 -16.01 7.10 20.02
N GLY A 87 -14.70 6.87 20.09
CA GLY A 87 -13.94 6.68 21.34
C GLY A 87 -13.91 7.97 22.16
N GLY A 88 -13.21 8.98 21.65
CA GLY A 88 -13.14 10.31 22.25
C GLY A 88 -11.74 10.62 22.79
N LEU A 89 -11.61 10.79 24.10
CA LEU A 89 -10.33 11.05 24.74
C LEU A 89 -9.85 9.82 25.50
N GLY A 90 -8.58 9.49 25.29
CA GLY A 90 -7.87 8.39 25.91
C GLY A 90 -7.78 7.18 24.99
N ASN A 91 -7.13 6.13 25.47
CA ASN A 91 -6.67 5.01 24.64
C ASN A 91 -7.75 3.93 24.53
N ASP A 92 -8.63 4.03 23.57
CA ASP A 92 -9.87 3.28 23.47
C ASP A 92 -9.68 1.94 22.73
N THR A 93 -10.68 1.05 22.86
CA THR A 93 -10.76 -0.19 22.09
C THR A 93 -12.13 -0.28 21.45
N LEU A 94 -12.17 -0.15 20.13
CA LEU A 94 -13.38 0.01 19.35
C LEU A 94 -13.49 -1.12 18.34
N ASP A 95 -14.69 -1.66 18.18
CA ASP A 95 -14.94 -2.85 17.37
C ASP A 95 -16.27 -2.69 16.64
N GLY A 96 -16.23 -2.57 15.30
CA GLY A 96 -17.41 -2.47 14.44
C GLY A 96 -18.24 -3.74 14.47
N ASN A 97 -17.62 -4.85 14.08
CA ASN A 97 -18.15 -6.21 13.94
C ASN A 97 -18.71 -6.47 12.52
N ASP A 98 -19.97 -6.90 12.40
CA ASP A 98 -20.54 -7.30 11.11
C ASP A 98 -21.36 -6.13 10.56
N GLY A 99 -20.97 -5.56 9.43
CA GLY A 99 -21.73 -4.51 8.75
C GLY A 99 -20.85 -3.36 8.31
N SER A 100 -21.44 -2.35 7.67
CA SER A 100 -20.64 -1.24 7.17
C SER A 100 -20.48 -0.13 8.21
N ASP A 101 -19.40 -0.18 8.98
CA ASP A 101 -19.24 0.66 10.16
C ASP A 101 -18.48 1.95 9.90
N THR A 102 -18.70 2.92 10.78
CA THR A 102 -17.89 4.14 10.84
C THR A 102 -17.34 4.34 12.24
N VAL A 103 -16.03 4.18 12.40
CA VAL A 103 -15.37 4.19 13.70
C VAL A 103 -14.30 5.29 13.79
N PHE A 104 -14.39 6.12 14.83
CA PHE A 104 -13.42 7.18 15.13
C PHE A 104 -12.77 6.92 16.50
N GLY A 105 -11.45 6.76 16.55
CA GLY A 105 -10.67 6.73 17.80
C GLY A 105 -10.69 8.08 18.51
N ASP A 106 -10.47 9.14 17.74
CA ASP A 106 -10.28 10.53 18.14
C ASP A 106 -8.90 10.81 18.76
N ALA A 107 -8.74 10.82 20.08
CA ALA A 107 -7.47 11.24 20.69
C ALA A 107 -6.99 10.25 21.75
N GLY A 108 -5.87 9.60 21.51
CA GLY A 108 -5.35 8.54 22.35
C GLY A 108 -4.50 7.60 21.50
N ASP A 109 -3.92 6.57 22.11
CA ASP A 109 -3.41 5.45 21.31
C ASP A 109 -4.51 4.39 21.25
N ASP A 110 -5.26 4.38 20.16
CA ASP A 110 -6.49 3.61 20.01
C ASP A 110 -6.26 2.27 19.30
N LEU A 111 -7.10 1.30 19.63
CA LEU A 111 -7.18 0.02 18.91
C LEU A 111 -8.55 -0.08 18.26
N VAL A 112 -8.60 -0.07 16.93
CA VAL A 112 -9.86 -0.09 16.17
C VAL A 112 -9.89 -1.27 15.21
N ARG A 113 -11.03 -1.97 15.17
CA ARG A 113 -11.34 -3.03 14.19
C ARG A 113 -12.67 -2.74 13.51
N GLY A 114 -12.71 -2.90 12.19
CA GLY A 114 -13.93 -2.93 11.38
C GLY A 114 -14.59 -4.32 11.40
N ASP A 115 -13.79 -5.34 11.09
CA ASP A 115 -14.09 -6.77 10.94
C ASP A 115 -14.67 -7.17 9.57
N ALA A 116 -15.96 -7.03 9.29
CA ALA A 116 -16.55 -7.56 8.04
C ALA A 116 -17.42 -6.55 7.32
N ASP A 117 -17.41 -6.62 5.98
CA ASP A 117 -18.04 -5.67 5.05
C ASP A 117 -17.24 -4.35 4.95
N PHE A 118 -17.81 -3.30 4.37
CA PHE A 118 -17.07 -2.05 4.08
C PHE A 118 -17.02 -1.14 5.31
N ASP A 119 -15.83 -0.85 5.81
CA ASP A 119 -15.63 -0.01 6.98
C ASP A 119 -14.91 1.32 6.69
N VAL A 120 -15.25 2.35 7.48
CA VAL A 120 -14.53 3.63 7.50
C VAL A 120 -13.97 3.86 8.89
N ILE A 121 -12.65 3.82 9.01
CA ILE A 121 -11.94 3.89 10.30
C ILE A 121 -10.99 5.08 10.30
N ALA A 122 -11.03 5.89 11.36
CA ALA A 122 -10.05 6.94 11.60
C ALA A 122 -9.49 6.88 13.02
N GLY A 123 -8.16 6.85 13.15
CA GLY A 123 -7.44 6.87 14.43
C GLY A 123 -7.56 8.23 15.10
N GLY A 124 -6.85 9.22 14.55
CA GLY A 124 -7.00 10.62 14.95
C GLY A 124 -5.69 11.23 15.43
N THR A 125 -5.49 11.38 16.73
CA THR A 125 -4.20 11.82 17.28
C THR A 125 -3.69 10.82 18.30
N GLY A 126 -2.41 10.49 18.22
CA GLY A 126 -1.78 9.46 19.04
C GLY A 126 -1.41 8.28 18.17
N ASN A 127 -0.78 7.26 18.77
CA ASN A 127 -0.21 6.17 17.99
C ASN A 127 -1.23 5.03 17.87
N ASP A 128 -1.99 5.03 16.79
CA ASP A 128 -3.16 4.18 16.62
C ASP A 128 -2.83 2.84 15.95
N THR A 129 -3.70 1.85 16.19
CA THR A 129 -3.69 0.57 15.46
C THR A 129 -5.07 0.31 14.89
N LEU A 130 -5.16 0.36 13.56
CA LEU A 130 -6.40 0.26 12.80
C LEU A 130 -6.39 -1.02 11.96
N ARG A 131 -7.49 -1.75 11.94
CA ARG A 131 -7.67 -2.94 11.10
C ARG A 131 -9.03 -2.90 10.42
N GLY A 132 -9.05 -2.95 9.09
CA GLY A 132 -10.25 -3.07 8.26
C GLY A 132 -10.88 -4.44 8.46
N GLY A 133 -10.34 -5.47 7.81
CA GLY A 133 -10.79 -6.84 7.97
C GLY A 133 -11.15 -7.48 6.63
N ASP A 134 -12.31 -8.10 6.53
CA ASP A 134 -12.85 -8.59 5.27
C ASP A 134 -13.73 -7.48 4.64
N GLY A 135 -13.27 -6.79 3.60
CA GLY A 135 -13.97 -5.60 3.12
C GLY A 135 -13.14 -4.80 2.12
N ASP A 136 -13.75 -3.83 1.44
CA ASP A 136 -12.98 -2.86 0.63
C ASP A 136 -12.80 -1.59 1.49
N ASP A 137 -11.98 -1.62 2.54
CA ASP A 137 -12.06 -0.68 3.65
C ASP A 137 -11.37 0.67 3.41
N SER A 138 -11.69 1.66 4.23
CA SER A 138 -11.06 2.99 4.23
C SER A 138 -10.50 3.35 5.60
N LEU A 139 -9.17 3.34 5.72
CA LEU A 139 -8.45 3.58 6.98
C LEU A 139 -7.65 4.88 6.93
N PHE A 140 -7.76 5.69 7.98
CA PHE A 140 -7.04 6.96 8.16
C PHE A 140 -6.31 6.98 9.51
N GLY A 141 -4.97 6.94 9.53
CA GLY A 141 -4.18 7.11 10.76
C GLY A 141 -4.32 8.53 11.31
N ASN A 142 -4.10 9.50 10.42
CA ASN A 142 -4.10 10.94 10.62
C ASN A 142 -2.80 11.50 11.20
N ALA A 143 -2.58 11.45 12.51
CA ALA A 143 -1.45 12.15 13.13
C ALA A 143 -0.75 11.31 14.17
N ASP A 144 0.58 11.44 14.19
CA ASP A 144 1.53 10.61 14.97
C ASP A 144 1.77 9.25 14.29
N ASP A 145 2.53 8.34 14.91
CA ASP A 145 3.00 7.13 14.21
C ASP A 145 1.99 5.97 14.35
N ASP A 146 1.37 5.59 13.24
CA ASP A 146 0.23 4.66 13.18
C ASP A 146 0.54 3.29 12.54
N PHE A 147 -0.31 2.31 12.85
CA PHE A 147 -0.33 1.00 12.20
C PHE A 147 -1.69 0.73 11.54
N LEU A 148 -1.71 0.58 10.23
CA LEU A 148 -2.93 0.32 9.44
C LEU A 148 -2.84 -1.04 8.74
N TYR A 149 -3.88 -1.84 8.88
CA TYR A 149 -4.03 -3.15 8.21
C TYR A 149 -5.35 -3.16 7.42
N GLY A 150 -5.29 -3.28 6.09
CA GLY A 150 -6.47 -3.49 5.23
C GLY A 150 -7.02 -4.90 5.39
N ASP A 151 -6.13 -5.90 5.30
CA ASP A 151 -6.39 -7.34 5.34
C ASP A 151 -6.93 -7.91 4.01
N VAL A 152 -8.25 -8.08 3.81
CA VAL A 152 -8.81 -8.77 2.64
C VAL A 152 -9.81 -7.88 1.92
N GLY A 153 -9.51 -7.52 0.68
CA GLY A 153 -10.36 -6.76 -0.24
C GLY A 153 -9.57 -5.59 -0.83
N ASP A 154 -10.21 -4.79 -1.69
CA ASP A 154 -9.50 -3.67 -2.34
C ASP A 154 -9.52 -2.45 -1.39
N ASP A 155 -8.50 -2.31 -0.55
CA ASP A 155 -8.46 -1.36 0.57
C ASP A 155 -7.86 0.02 0.22
N SER A 156 -8.24 1.05 0.96
CA SER A 156 -7.67 2.40 0.90
C SER A 156 -7.10 2.83 2.25
N LEU A 157 -5.77 2.91 2.37
CA LEU A 157 -5.06 3.26 3.59
C LEU A 157 -4.32 4.60 3.44
N ASN A 158 -4.50 5.50 4.40
CA ASN A 158 -3.78 6.78 4.50
C ASN A 158 -3.16 6.91 5.90
N GLY A 159 -1.83 6.99 5.97
CA GLY A 159 -1.08 7.17 7.21
C GLY A 159 -1.29 8.57 7.80
N GLY A 160 -0.92 9.59 7.03
CA GLY A 160 -1.09 10.98 7.41
C GLY A 160 0.24 11.60 7.82
N SER A 161 0.29 12.30 8.95
CA SER A 161 1.56 12.83 9.45
C SER A 161 2.15 11.90 10.49
N GLY A 162 3.34 11.37 10.30
CA GLY A 162 3.88 10.37 11.22
C GLY A 162 4.88 9.46 10.52
N GLY A 163 5.57 8.60 11.26
CA GLY A 163 6.29 7.48 10.66
C GLY A 163 5.40 6.24 10.67
N ASP A 164 4.57 6.08 9.64
CA ASP A 164 3.47 5.13 9.62
C ASP A 164 3.85 3.78 9.03
N GLN A 165 3.09 2.75 9.40
CA GLN A 165 3.18 1.40 8.84
C GLN A 165 1.84 0.96 8.26
N LEU A 166 1.79 0.85 6.93
CA LEU A 166 0.60 0.49 6.17
C LEU A 166 0.78 -0.91 5.55
N PHE A 167 -0.21 -1.77 5.75
CA PHE A 167 -0.28 -3.11 5.17
C PHE A 167 -1.60 -3.23 4.41
N GLY A 168 -1.56 -3.31 3.07
CA GLY A 168 -2.73 -3.52 2.22
C GLY A 168 -3.33 -4.90 2.49
N GLY A 169 -2.68 -5.95 1.97
CA GLY A 169 -3.05 -7.32 2.28
C GLY A 169 -3.31 -8.14 1.02
N ASP A 170 -4.46 -8.78 0.93
CA ASP A 170 -4.94 -9.46 -0.27
C ASP A 170 -5.97 -8.55 -0.97
N GLY A 171 -5.69 -8.06 -2.18
CA GLY A 171 -6.55 -7.09 -2.86
C GLY A 171 -5.75 -6.17 -3.78
N ASN A 172 -6.42 -5.28 -4.51
CA ASN A 172 -5.75 -4.20 -5.22
C ASN A 172 -5.84 -2.95 -4.35
N ASP A 173 -4.79 -2.70 -3.59
CA ASP A 173 -4.84 -1.72 -2.51
C ASP A 173 -4.30 -0.35 -2.95
N LEU A 174 -4.81 0.71 -2.32
CA LEU A 174 -4.28 2.07 -2.41
C LEU A 174 -3.68 2.47 -1.06
N LEU A 175 -2.36 2.65 -1.02
CA LEU A 175 -1.63 3.07 0.19
C LEU A 175 -1.01 4.46 -0.02
N THR A 176 -1.14 5.34 0.98
CA THR A 176 -0.54 6.67 0.98
C THR A 176 0.08 6.97 2.35
N GLY A 177 1.39 7.21 2.39
CA GLY A 177 2.13 7.59 3.59
C GLY A 177 1.82 9.02 4.05
N GLU A 178 1.87 9.98 3.11
CA GLU A 178 1.82 11.43 3.35
C GLU A 178 3.13 11.99 3.94
N ASP A 179 3.12 12.64 5.10
CA ASP A 179 4.31 13.35 5.64
C ASP A 179 5.00 12.46 6.68
N GLY A 180 6.22 12.00 6.42
CA GLY A 180 7.06 11.38 7.44
C GLY A 180 8.07 10.36 6.92
N ALA A 181 8.20 9.22 7.56
CA ALA A 181 9.15 8.20 7.14
C ALA A 181 8.45 6.86 7.24
N ASP A 182 7.74 6.54 6.18
CA ASP A 182 6.69 5.55 6.19
C ASP A 182 7.18 4.21 5.69
N THR A 183 6.46 3.16 6.05
CA THR A 183 6.69 1.82 5.53
C THR A 183 5.39 1.25 4.98
N LEU A 184 5.35 1.05 3.67
CA LEU A 184 4.17 0.59 2.95
C LEU A 184 4.41 -0.81 2.39
N TYR A 185 3.46 -1.72 2.64
CA TYR A 185 3.42 -3.07 2.09
C TYR A 185 2.11 -3.25 1.31
N GLY A 186 2.17 -3.37 -0.02
CA GLY A 186 0.99 -3.62 -0.86
C GLY A 186 0.43 -5.02 -0.57
N GLY A 187 1.23 -6.05 -0.85
CA GLY A 187 0.91 -7.41 -0.45
C GLY A 187 0.63 -8.31 -1.65
N ALA A 188 -0.63 -8.58 -1.95
CA ALA A 188 -1.02 -9.46 -3.03
C ALA A 188 -2.16 -8.85 -3.86
N GLY A 189 -1.87 -8.55 -5.12
CA GLY A 189 -2.79 -7.94 -6.06
C GLY A 189 -2.07 -6.79 -6.73
N THR A 190 -2.75 -6.00 -7.56
CA THR A 190 -2.10 -4.89 -8.25
C THR A 190 -2.28 -3.64 -7.40
N ASP A 191 -1.22 -3.28 -6.69
CA ASP A 191 -1.25 -2.23 -5.67
C ASP A 191 -0.76 -0.89 -6.21
N LEU A 192 -1.25 0.20 -5.59
CA LEU A 192 -0.84 1.56 -5.85
C LEU A 192 -0.34 2.22 -4.57
N LEU A 193 0.96 2.52 -4.52
CA LEU A 193 1.65 2.96 -3.31
C LEU A 193 2.26 4.36 -3.51
N TYR A 194 2.01 5.26 -2.57
CA TYR A 194 2.57 6.61 -2.50
C TYR A 194 3.29 6.82 -1.16
N GLY A 195 4.60 7.01 -1.16
CA GLY A 195 5.35 7.45 0.02
C GLY A 195 5.10 8.93 0.34
N ASP A 196 5.07 9.75 -0.72
CA ASP A 196 4.93 11.21 -0.67
C ASP A 196 6.12 11.91 -0.01
N GLY A 197 6.10 12.11 1.30
CA GLY A 197 6.90 13.12 1.98
C GLY A 197 7.85 12.56 3.02
N GLY A 198 8.98 11.99 2.61
CA GLY A 198 10.17 11.85 3.45
C GLY A 198 11.02 10.66 3.05
N ASN A 199 11.47 9.83 3.99
CA ASN A 199 12.39 8.74 3.63
C ASN A 199 11.66 7.41 3.79
N ASP A 200 11.04 6.95 2.72
CA ASP A 200 10.04 5.90 2.77
C ASP A 200 10.61 4.54 2.37
N GLN A 201 9.97 3.48 2.88
CA GLN A 201 10.22 2.10 2.50
C GLN A 201 8.96 1.52 1.88
N ILE A 202 8.99 1.27 0.57
CA ILE A 202 7.83 0.81 -0.20
C ILE A 202 8.10 -0.59 -0.75
N PHE A 203 7.18 -1.52 -0.49
CA PHE A 203 7.21 -2.89 -0.97
C PHE A 203 5.91 -3.19 -1.71
N GLY A 204 5.96 -3.40 -3.04
CA GLY A 204 4.80 -3.76 -3.87
C GLY A 204 4.27 -5.14 -3.46
N GLY A 205 5.03 -6.20 -3.75
CA GLY A 205 4.73 -7.54 -3.27
C GLY A 205 4.49 -8.53 -4.41
N LYS A 206 3.25 -8.93 -4.63
CA LYS A 206 2.92 -9.87 -5.71
C LYS A 206 1.98 -9.23 -6.70
N ALA A 207 2.23 -9.52 -7.98
CA ALA A 207 1.53 -9.00 -9.15
C ALA A 207 2.10 -7.64 -9.55
N ASP A 208 1.51 -7.05 -10.59
CA ASP A 208 2.10 -5.89 -11.27
C ASP A 208 1.76 -4.63 -10.47
N ASP A 209 2.72 -4.08 -9.72
CA ASP A 209 2.50 -2.99 -8.77
C ASP A 209 2.96 -1.63 -9.32
N THR A 210 2.44 -0.54 -8.74
CA THR A 210 2.92 0.82 -9.02
C THR A 210 3.28 1.54 -7.72
N ALA A 211 4.52 2.03 -7.63
CA ALA A 211 5.03 2.70 -6.44
C ALA A 211 5.72 4.03 -6.76
N PHE A 212 5.43 5.05 -5.95
CA PHE A 212 6.04 6.38 -6.02
C PHE A 212 6.67 6.73 -4.66
N GLY A 213 7.97 7.03 -4.62
CA GLY A 213 8.68 7.48 -3.42
C GLY A 213 8.23 8.88 -3.02
N GLY A 214 8.50 9.87 -3.87
CA GLY A 214 8.06 11.24 -3.67
C GLY A 214 9.23 12.17 -3.41
N THR A 215 9.28 12.80 -2.24
CA THR A 215 10.42 13.64 -1.83
C THR A 215 11.18 12.99 -0.70
N GLY A 216 12.50 12.90 -0.81
CA GLY A 216 13.38 12.37 0.21
C GLY A 216 14.07 11.11 -0.30
N SER A 217 14.88 10.46 0.54
CA SER A 217 15.69 9.33 0.08
C SER A 217 14.96 8.01 0.33
N ASP A 218 14.32 7.51 -0.72
CA ASP A 218 13.38 6.41 -0.65
C ASP A 218 14.02 5.05 -0.98
N THR A 219 13.40 3.98 -0.50
CA THR A 219 13.73 2.60 -0.82
C THR A 219 12.49 1.90 -1.33
N ILE A 220 12.46 1.59 -2.63
CA ILE A 220 11.31 1.00 -3.30
C ILE A 220 11.66 -0.39 -3.86
N ARG A 221 10.79 -1.36 -3.61
CA ARG A 221 10.93 -2.74 -4.09
C ARG A 221 9.64 -3.25 -4.70
N GLY A 222 9.66 -3.62 -5.98
CA GLY A 222 8.50 -4.20 -6.69
C GLY A 222 8.20 -5.65 -6.28
N ASP A 223 9.26 -6.42 -6.00
CA ASP A 223 9.22 -7.84 -5.60
C ASP A 223 8.92 -8.80 -6.75
N THR A 224 7.66 -9.06 -7.10
CA THR A 224 7.29 -10.00 -8.17
C THR A 224 6.11 -9.50 -8.98
N GLY A 225 6.24 -9.42 -10.29
CA GLY A 225 5.28 -8.78 -11.17
C GLY A 225 6.02 -7.95 -12.20
N ASP A 226 5.32 -7.45 -13.21
CA ASP A 226 5.89 -6.44 -14.10
C ASP A 226 5.62 -5.05 -13.46
N ASP A 227 6.55 -4.57 -12.64
CA ASP A 227 6.32 -3.44 -11.71
C ASP A 227 6.68 -2.07 -12.32
N CYS A 228 6.06 -0.99 -11.83
CA CYS A 228 6.36 0.39 -12.20
C CYS A 228 6.77 1.21 -10.97
N LEU A 229 8.06 1.53 -10.87
CA LEU A 229 8.66 2.19 -9.70
C LEU A 229 9.22 3.57 -10.07
N GLN A 230 8.88 4.59 -9.27
CA GLN A 230 9.43 5.94 -9.42
C GLN A 230 10.00 6.43 -8.08
N GLY A 231 11.28 6.81 -8.06
CA GLY A 231 11.97 7.37 -6.88
C GLY A 231 11.42 8.74 -6.52
N GLY A 232 11.81 9.77 -7.28
CA GLY A 232 11.23 11.10 -7.12
C GLY A 232 12.28 12.19 -7.00
N GLU A 233 12.31 12.91 -5.89
CA GLU A 233 13.37 13.88 -5.55
C GLU A 233 14.31 13.29 -4.49
N ASP A 234 15.60 13.66 -4.56
CA ASP A 234 16.68 13.14 -3.72
C ASP A 234 17.16 11.74 -4.14
N ASN A 235 18.08 11.13 -3.37
CA ASN A 235 18.80 9.95 -3.83
C ASN A 235 18.07 8.67 -3.43
N ASP A 236 17.58 7.93 -4.42
CA ASP A 236 16.71 6.79 -4.19
C ASP A 236 17.38 5.43 -4.45
N PHE A 237 16.82 4.40 -3.83
CA PHE A 237 17.13 3.01 -4.12
C PHE A 237 15.90 2.29 -4.66
N LEU A 238 15.94 1.86 -5.91
CA LEU A 238 14.86 1.09 -6.56
C LEU A 238 15.35 -0.31 -6.92
N PHE A 239 14.52 -1.32 -6.61
CA PHE A 239 14.74 -2.70 -7.02
C PHE A 239 13.45 -3.31 -7.59
N GLY A 240 13.42 -3.60 -8.89
CA GLY A 240 12.26 -4.20 -9.56
C GLY A 240 11.92 -5.56 -8.98
N GLY A 241 12.81 -6.54 -9.18
CA GLY A 241 12.70 -7.85 -8.58
C GLY A 241 12.56 -8.95 -9.62
N LYS A 242 11.35 -9.44 -9.84
CA LYS A 242 11.08 -10.45 -10.87
C LYS A 242 9.94 -9.99 -11.76
N GLY A 243 10.21 -9.93 -13.05
CA GLY A 243 9.25 -9.52 -14.07
C GLY A 243 9.95 -8.56 -15.01
N ASN A 244 9.19 -7.91 -15.88
CA ASN A 244 9.71 -6.89 -16.78
C ASN A 244 9.37 -5.53 -16.17
N ASP A 245 10.30 -4.99 -15.40
CA ASP A 245 10.05 -3.85 -14.54
C ASP A 245 10.38 -2.52 -15.26
N LEU A 246 9.66 -1.46 -14.91
CA LEU A 246 9.96 -0.09 -15.29
C LEU A 246 10.40 0.70 -14.05
N LEU A 247 11.65 1.14 -14.03
CA LEU A 247 12.21 1.94 -12.95
C LEU A 247 12.60 3.34 -13.46
N ASP A 248 12.20 4.39 -12.74
CA ASP A 248 12.61 5.78 -12.96
C ASP A 248 13.13 6.41 -11.67
N GLY A 249 14.42 6.79 -11.62
CA GLY A 249 15.06 7.37 -10.44
C GLY A 249 14.53 8.77 -10.12
N GLY A 250 14.29 9.58 -11.16
CA GLY A 250 13.84 10.95 -11.00
C GLY A 250 15.00 11.94 -10.87
N PHE A 251 15.05 12.69 -9.76
CA PHE A 251 16.08 13.68 -9.47
C PHE A 251 16.94 13.24 -8.31
N GLY A 252 18.20 12.92 -8.53
CA GLY A 252 19.05 12.45 -7.45
C GLY A 252 20.27 11.73 -8.01
N ASP A 253 21.21 11.38 -7.15
CA ASP A 253 22.21 10.37 -7.51
C ASP A 253 21.64 9.00 -7.11
N ASP A 254 20.94 8.34 -8.03
CA ASP A 254 20.09 7.19 -7.70
C ASP A 254 20.81 5.83 -7.87
N SER A 255 20.25 4.79 -7.25
CA SER A 255 20.70 3.40 -7.40
C SER A 255 19.54 2.49 -7.81
N LEU A 256 19.54 2.04 -9.06
CA LEU A 256 18.45 1.28 -9.66
C LEU A 256 18.93 -0.11 -10.07
N ALA A 257 18.17 -1.14 -9.69
CA ALA A 257 18.42 -2.50 -10.12
C ALA A 257 17.14 -3.17 -10.65
N GLY A 258 17.17 -3.65 -11.89
CA GLY A 258 16.03 -4.32 -12.53
C GLY A 258 15.74 -5.66 -11.86
N GLY A 259 16.63 -6.64 -12.03
CA GLY A 259 16.52 -7.92 -11.35
C GLY A 259 16.43 -9.09 -12.32
N LEU A 260 15.34 -9.85 -12.28
CA LEU A 260 15.11 -10.95 -13.21
C LEU A 260 14.02 -10.56 -14.20
N GLY A 261 14.30 -10.60 -15.49
CA GLY A 261 13.35 -10.30 -16.57
C GLY A 261 13.85 -9.13 -17.41
N ASP A 262 13.11 -8.75 -18.45
CA ASP A 262 13.58 -7.75 -19.41
C ASP A 262 13.19 -6.34 -18.92
N ASP A 263 14.09 -5.64 -18.24
CA ASP A 263 13.78 -4.42 -17.50
C ASP A 263 14.03 -3.14 -18.30
N THR A 264 13.30 -2.06 -17.97
CA THR A 264 13.56 -0.70 -18.44
C THR A 264 13.94 0.19 -17.27
N ILE A 265 15.17 0.71 -17.30
CA ILE A 265 15.74 1.47 -16.19
C ILE A 265 16.14 2.87 -16.66
N LEU A 266 15.55 3.90 -16.05
CA LEU A 266 15.76 5.31 -16.34
C LEU A 266 16.38 5.99 -15.10
N GLY A 267 17.61 6.50 -15.22
CA GLY A 267 18.23 7.28 -14.13
C GLY A 267 17.70 8.72 -14.04
N SER A 268 17.28 9.28 -15.18
CA SER A 268 16.73 10.62 -15.30
C SER A 268 17.74 11.74 -15.00
N PHE A 269 17.78 12.34 -13.81
CA PHE A 269 18.66 13.48 -13.50
C PHE A 269 19.59 13.17 -12.34
N GLY A 270 20.90 13.25 -12.58
CA GLY A 270 21.94 13.16 -11.55
C GLY A 270 23.02 12.16 -11.95
N ASN A 271 23.74 11.59 -11.00
CA ASN A 271 24.81 10.62 -11.30
C ASN A 271 24.39 9.24 -10.81
N ASP A 272 23.74 8.51 -11.70
CA ASP A 272 23.00 7.32 -11.31
C ASP A 272 23.82 6.04 -11.45
N ASN A 273 23.45 5.00 -10.71
CA ASN A 273 24.00 3.66 -10.85
C ASN A 273 22.88 2.70 -11.26
N LEU A 274 22.91 2.23 -12.51
CA LEU A 274 21.91 1.34 -13.09
C LEU A 274 22.50 -0.06 -13.28
N PHE A 275 21.75 -1.07 -12.83
CA PHE A 275 22.10 -2.49 -12.94
C PHE A 275 20.92 -3.30 -13.50
N GLY A 276 21.03 -3.83 -14.72
CA GLY A 276 19.98 -4.65 -15.35
C GLY A 276 19.80 -6.01 -14.67
N ALA A 277 20.92 -6.73 -14.54
CA ALA A 277 21.06 -8.07 -13.95
C ALA A 277 20.76 -9.23 -14.91
N GLU A 278 19.68 -10.00 -14.77
CA GLU A 278 19.37 -11.11 -15.70
C GLU A 278 18.20 -10.73 -16.60
N GLY A 279 18.43 -10.64 -17.91
CA GLY A 279 17.37 -10.22 -18.83
C GLY A 279 17.91 -9.48 -20.03
N ASN A 280 17.04 -9.06 -20.93
CA ASN A 280 17.41 -8.13 -22.00
C ASN A 280 17.01 -6.72 -21.59
N ASP A 281 17.93 -6.01 -20.97
CA ASP A 281 17.59 -4.79 -20.25
C ASP A 281 17.81 -3.54 -21.10
N SER A 282 17.05 -2.47 -20.83
CA SER A 282 17.20 -1.16 -21.45
C SER A 282 17.59 -0.13 -20.40
N LEU A 283 18.86 0.28 -20.39
CA LEU A 283 19.43 1.21 -19.41
C LEU A 283 19.66 2.58 -20.04
N ILE A 284 19.02 3.62 -19.47
CA ILE A 284 19.17 5.02 -19.90
C ILE A 284 19.52 5.86 -18.68
N GLY A 285 20.79 6.25 -18.56
CA GLY A 285 21.26 7.09 -17.44
C GLY A 285 20.57 8.45 -17.37
N GLY A 286 20.60 9.23 -18.46
CA GLY A 286 19.94 10.53 -18.50
C GLY A 286 20.92 11.71 -18.41
N GLU A 287 20.57 12.75 -17.67
CA GLU A 287 21.43 13.91 -17.43
C GLU A 287 22.42 13.67 -16.29
N GLY A 288 23.70 13.56 -16.62
CA GLY A 288 24.77 13.53 -15.63
C GLY A 288 25.83 12.51 -16.00
N THR A 289 26.51 11.95 -15.00
CA THR A 289 27.53 10.90 -15.21
C THR A 289 27.08 9.60 -14.58
N ASP A 290 26.61 8.70 -15.42
CA ASP A 290 25.84 7.53 -14.97
C ASP A 290 26.66 6.26 -15.18
N THR A 291 26.63 5.35 -14.22
CA THR A 291 27.24 4.03 -14.33
C THR A 291 26.19 3.02 -14.76
N LEU A 292 26.38 2.39 -15.92
CA LEU A 292 25.45 1.43 -16.48
C LEU A 292 26.12 0.05 -16.54
N THR A 293 25.46 -0.96 -15.95
CA THR A 293 25.91 -2.35 -15.95
C THR A 293 24.74 -3.22 -16.40
N GLY A 294 24.85 -3.84 -17.58
CA GLY A 294 23.74 -4.61 -18.16
C GLY A 294 23.51 -5.92 -17.41
N GLY A 295 24.59 -6.68 -17.19
CA GLY A 295 24.52 -7.99 -16.58
C GLY A 295 24.57 -9.09 -17.64
N SER A 296 23.56 -9.95 -17.67
CA SER A 296 23.50 -11.08 -18.59
C SER A 296 22.24 -11.02 -19.44
N GLY A 297 22.43 -11.16 -20.75
CA GLY A 297 21.37 -11.13 -21.75
C GLY A 297 21.77 -10.17 -22.86
N SER A 298 20.81 -9.71 -23.65
CA SER A 298 21.07 -8.78 -24.76
C SER A 298 20.63 -7.38 -24.37
N ASP A 299 21.56 -6.62 -23.79
CA ASP A 299 21.23 -5.34 -23.15
C ASP A 299 21.36 -4.16 -24.12
N VAL A 300 20.72 -3.06 -23.76
CA VAL A 300 20.73 -1.81 -24.53
C VAL A 300 21.13 -0.65 -23.65
N PHE A 301 22.27 -0.05 -23.98
CA PHE A 301 22.77 1.15 -23.29
C PHE A 301 22.41 2.40 -24.08
N GLY A 302 21.44 3.19 -23.60
CA GLY A 302 20.98 4.42 -24.23
C GLY A 302 21.97 5.58 -24.07
N LEU A 303 22.33 6.25 -25.17
CA LEU A 303 23.25 7.39 -25.15
C LEU A 303 22.57 8.74 -25.35
N GLY A 304 23.13 9.79 -24.76
CA GLY A 304 22.80 11.16 -25.14
C GLY A 304 21.39 11.61 -24.76
N ALA A 305 20.81 11.02 -23.72
CA ALA A 305 19.48 11.30 -23.19
C ALA A 305 19.40 12.64 -22.40
N GLY A 306 20.05 13.69 -22.88
CA GLY A 306 20.02 15.01 -22.24
C GLY A 306 21.31 15.82 -22.39
N PRO A 307 21.30 17.13 -22.05
CA PRO A 307 22.51 17.91 -21.84
C PRO A 307 23.38 17.28 -20.74
N GLY A 308 24.69 17.44 -20.80
CA GLY A 308 25.58 16.90 -19.75
C GLY A 308 25.83 15.38 -19.77
N SER A 309 24.89 14.58 -20.27
CA SER A 309 24.93 13.10 -20.33
C SER A 309 26.29 12.47 -20.67
N LEU A 310 26.75 11.57 -19.81
CA LEU A 310 27.92 10.72 -19.95
C LEU A 310 27.65 9.34 -19.33
N ALA A 311 27.54 8.30 -20.15
CA ALA A 311 27.40 6.92 -19.68
C ALA A 311 28.77 6.24 -19.49
N LEU A 312 29.01 5.67 -18.31
CA LEU A 312 30.10 4.74 -18.01
C LEU A 312 29.54 3.31 -18.06
N ILE A 313 29.76 2.62 -19.17
CA ILE A 313 29.26 1.26 -19.40
C ILE A 313 30.33 0.26 -18.95
N THR A 314 29.99 -0.62 -18.02
CA THR A 314 31.00 -1.40 -17.27
C THR A 314 31.26 -2.80 -17.83
N ASP A 315 30.31 -3.40 -18.54
CA ASP A 315 30.32 -4.83 -18.89
C ASP A 315 29.91 -5.16 -20.34
N TYR A 316 29.87 -4.15 -21.22
CA TYR A 316 29.46 -4.31 -22.63
C TYR A 316 30.13 -5.50 -23.35
N ASN A 317 29.29 -6.38 -23.89
CA ASN A 317 29.63 -7.55 -24.70
C ASN A 317 29.16 -7.38 -26.16
N ASP A 318 30.11 -7.29 -27.11
CA ASP A 318 29.83 -7.10 -28.54
C ASP A 318 29.08 -8.27 -29.21
N ALA A 319 29.01 -9.43 -28.55
CA ALA A 319 28.25 -10.56 -29.06
C ALA A 319 26.74 -10.49 -28.73
N GLU A 320 26.38 -9.74 -27.69
CA GLU A 320 25.06 -9.78 -27.06
C GLU A 320 24.39 -8.39 -26.99
N ASP A 321 25.16 -7.33 -26.72
CA ASP A 321 24.65 -6.01 -26.34
C ASP A 321 24.63 -4.98 -27.46
N PHE A 322 23.82 -3.94 -27.26
CA PHE A 322 23.62 -2.84 -28.17
C PHE A 322 23.82 -1.48 -27.52
N ILE A 323 24.20 -0.51 -28.35
CA ILE A 323 24.25 0.91 -27.99
C ILE A 323 23.05 1.60 -28.62
N GLY A 324 22.15 2.09 -27.77
CA GLY A 324 20.95 2.82 -28.16
C GLY A 324 21.25 4.26 -28.54
N LEU A 325 20.81 4.69 -29.72
CA LEU A 325 20.90 6.07 -30.19
C LEU A 325 19.51 6.74 -30.24
N PRO A 326 19.34 7.94 -29.65
CA PRO A 326 18.11 8.70 -29.70
C PRO A 326 17.79 9.12 -31.14
N SER A 327 16.52 9.44 -31.39
CA SER A 327 16.02 9.78 -32.75
C SER A 327 16.77 10.92 -33.47
N ASN A 328 17.44 11.81 -32.73
CA ASN A 328 18.23 12.93 -33.25
C ASN A 328 19.71 12.59 -33.47
N LEU A 329 20.14 11.35 -33.19
CA LEU A 329 21.52 10.90 -33.27
C LEU A 329 21.64 9.67 -34.18
N SER A 330 22.64 9.68 -35.04
CA SER A 330 22.98 8.55 -35.91
C SER A 330 24.45 8.19 -35.77
N PHE A 331 24.79 6.93 -36.05
CA PHE A 331 26.16 6.45 -36.00
C PHE A 331 27.14 7.32 -36.82
N SER A 332 26.68 7.88 -37.95
CA SER A 332 27.51 8.74 -38.81
C SER A 332 28.02 10.02 -38.16
N GLN A 333 27.38 10.46 -37.08
CA GLN A 333 27.77 11.65 -36.30
C GLN A 333 28.73 11.31 -35.16
N LEU A 334 28.89 10.02 -34.85
CA LEU A 334 29.70 9.56 -33.73
C LEU A 334 31.16 9.43 -34.12
N LYS A 335 32.02 9.74 -33.16
CA LYS A 335 33.43 9.39 -33.16
C LYS A 335 33.67 8.36 -32.07
N VAL A 336 33.89 7.12 -32.50
CA VAL A 336 34.33 6.00 -31.67
C VAL A 336 35.86 5.96 -31.70
N SER A 337 36.50 5.99 -30.53
CA SER A 337 37.96 6.00 -30.42
C SER A 337 38.46 5.20 -29.23
N GLN A 338 39.60 4.53 -29.37
CA GLN A 338 40.26 3.90 -28.23
C GLN A 338 40.71 4.97 -27.22
N GLY A 339 40.55 4.67 -25.94
CA GLY A 339 41.11 5.43 -24.84
C GLY A 339 42.64 5.45 -24.85
N ASN A 340 43.21 6.23 -23.93
CA ASN A 340 44.65 6.48 -23.87
C ASN A 340 45.17 6.34 -22.44
N GLY A 341 46.50 6.31 -22.28
CA GLY A 341 47.13 6.28 -20.96
C GLY A 341 46.79 5.01 -20.17
N SER A 342 46.16 5.17 -19.00
CA SER A 342 45.65 4.04 -18.19
C SER A 342 44.42 3.36 -18.80
N ASN A 343 43.73 4.05 -19.71
CA ASN A 343 42.43 3.66 -20.26
C ASN A 343 42.59 3.07 -21.68
N LEU A 344 43.73 2.42 -21.96
CA LEU A 344 44.05 1.86 -23.28
C LEU A 344 43.14 0.71 -23.70
N ARG A 345 42.38 0.14 -22.75
CA ARG A 345 41.38 -0.91 -23.00
C ARG A 345 39.99 -0.35 -23.22
N ASP A 346 39.73 0.89 -22.79
CA ASP A 346 38.41 1.50 -22.82
C ASP A 346 38.11 2.12 -24.18
N THR A 347 36.84 2.10 -24.58
CA THR A 347 36.37 2.82 -25.77
C THR A 347 35.67 4.11 -25.38
N VAL A 348 35.95 5.17 -26.13
CA VAL A 348 35.35 6.50 -25.94
C VAL A 348 34.48 6.83 -27.13
N ILE A 349 33.21 7.14 -26.87
CA ILE A 349 32.22 7.58 -27.86
C ILE A 349 31.93 9.06 -27.64
N SER A 350 32.03 9.84 -28.71
CA SER A 350 31.89 11.30 -28.66
C SER A 350 31.19 11.87 -29.89
N ILE A 351 30.59 13.05 -29.75
CA ILE A 351 30.04 13.87 -30.84
C ILE A 351 30.58 15.29 -30.73
N ASP A 352 31.16 15.82 -31.81
CA ASP A 352 31.74 17.17 -31.86
C ASP A 352 32.69 17.53 -30.68
N GLY A 353 33.35 16.52 -30.12
CA GLY A 353 34.27 16.65 -28.97
C GLY A 353 33.61 16.59 -27.59
N LYS A 354 32.28 16.49 -27.50
CA LYS A 354 31.57 16.14 -26.26
C LYS A 354 31.59 14.62 -26.08
N LEU A 355 31.95 14.15 -24.88
CA LEU A 355 31.82 12.73 -24.51
C LEU A 355 30.35 12.36 -24.37
N LEU A 356 30.00 11.16 -24.82
CA LEU A 356 28.68 10.56 -24.63
C LEU A 356 28.76 9.27 -23.84
N ALA A 357 29.79 8.46 -24.09
CA ALA A 357 29.99 7.21 -23.37
C ALA A 357 31.46 6.81 -23.25
N ILE A 358 31.76 6.07 -22.20
CA ILE A 358 32.99 5.31 -22.02
C ILE A 358 32.59 3.86 -21.75
N LEU A 359 33.03 2.94 -22.61
CA LEU A 359 32.89 1.50 -22.38
C LEU A 359 34.19 1.00 -21.77
N THR A 360 34.13 0.51 -20.53
CA THR A 360 35.32 0.07 -19.81
C THR A 360 35.79 -1.29 -20.28
N ASP A 361 37.10 -1.47 -20.43
CA ASP A 361 37.71 -2.74 -20.83
C ASP A 361 37.24 -3.33 -22.19
N THR A 362 36.45 -2.59 -22.98
CA THR A 362 36.00 -2.93 -24.33
C THR A 362 36.84 -2.22 -25.41
N PRO A 363 37.68 -2.93 -26.19
CA PRO A 363 38.46 -2.32 -27.27
C PRO A 363 37.61 -1.76 -28.41
N SER A 364 37.99 -0.61 -28.95
CA SER A 364 37.17 0.09 -29.96
C SER A 364 37.11 -0.62 -31.31
N SER A 365 37.92 -1.66 -31.50
CA SER A 365 37.91 -2.52 -32.68
C SER A 365 36.80 -3.55 -32.68
N LEU A 366 36.15 -3.77 -31.54
CA LEU A 366 35.00 -4.66 -31.42
C LEU A 366 33.71 -3.99 -31.89
N LEU A 367 33.64 -2.66 -31.78
CA LEU A 367 32.46 -1.90 -32.18
C LEU A 367 32.42 -1.67 -33.69
N ASP A 368 31.27 -1.95 -34.30
CA ASP A 368 30.92 -1.65 -35.67
C ASP A 368 29.52 -0.99 -35.77
N PRO A 369 29.12 -0.47 -36.94
CA PRO A 369 27.85 0.24 -37.07
C PRO A 369 26.60 -0.57 -36.73
N THR A 370 26.69 -1.90 -36.66
CA THR A 370 25.57 -2.80 -36.33
C THR A 370 25.33 -2.90 -34.83
N ASP A 371 26.29 -2.50 -34.01
CA ASP A 371 26.13 -2.44 -32.55
C ASP A 371 25.27 -1.25 -32.12
N PHE A 372 25.04 -0.31 -33.04
CA PHE A 372 24.26 0.90 -32.79
C PHE A 372 22.85 0.76 -33.36
N ILE A 373 21.87 0.83 -32.49
CA ILE A 373 20.44 0.73 -32.84
C ILE A 373 19.73 2.05 -32.54
N SER A 374 18.65 2.34 -33.25
CA SER A 374 17.82 3.50 -32.94
C SER A 374 16.80 3.13 -31.88
N VAL A 375 16.72 3.93 -30.81
CA VAL A 375 15.68 3.86 -29.78
C VAL A 375 14.66 4.97 -30.01
N THR A 376 13.39 4.61 -30.11
CA THR A 376 12.24 5.52 -30.21
C THR A 376 11.56 5.61 -28.85
N GLY A 377 11.35 6.83 -28.32
CA GLY A 377 10.78 7.05 -26.98
C GLY A 377 11.47 8.15 -26.17
N THR A 378 12.52 8.78 -26.69
CA THR A 378 13.36 9.77 -25.99
C THR A 378 12.72 11.14 -25.78
N GLY A 379 11.39 11.21 -25.72
CA GLY A 379 10.73 12.39 -25.20
C GLY A 379 10.94 12.35 -23.69
N THR A 380 11.83 13.18 -23.17
CA THR A 380 11.73 13.56 -21.77
C THR A 380 10.27 13.96 -21.52
N PRO A 381 9.58 13.43 -20.50
CA PRO A 381 8.43 14.12 -19.96
C PRO A 381 8.98 15.44 -19.45
N LYS A 382 9.00 16.46 -20.31
CA LYS A 382 9.00 17.83 -19.82
C LYS A 382 7.73 17.89 -18.96
N PRO A 383 7.80 18.20 -17.65
CA PRO A 383 6.61 18.53 -16.90
C PRO A 383 6.01 19.75 -17.59
N THR A 384 5.06 19.48 -18.47
CA THR A 384 4.33 20.52 -19.16
C THR A 384 3.21 20.78 -18.21
N THR A 385 3.34 21.83 -17.40
CA THR A 385 2.28 22.38 -16.55
C THR A 385 1.04 22.63 -17.42
N THR A 386 0.25 21.59 -17.60
CA THR A 386 -1.07 21.63 -18.19
C THR A 386 -1.96 21.46 -16.99
N THR A 387 -2.37 22.59 -16.43
CA THR A 387 -3.37 22.65 -15.36
C THR A 387 -4.66 22.06 -15.94
N THR A 388 -4.81 20.74 -15.86
CA THR A 388 -6.10 20.10 -16.04
C THR A 388 -6.77 20.23 -14.69
N THR A 389 -7.44 21.36 -14.47
CA THR A 389 -8.43 21.46 -13.41
C THR A 389 -9.53 20.47 -13.76
N THR A 390 -9.47 19.26 -13.21
CA THR A 390 -10.64 18.38 -13.14
C THR A 390 -11.59 19.03 -12.14
N THR A 391 -12.33 20.03 -12.61
CA THR A 391 -13.54 20.45 -11.92
C THR A 391 -14.50 19.27 -12.06
N VAL A 392 -14.64 18.47 -11.01
CA VAL A 392 -15.81 17.60 -10.84
C VAL A 392 -17.02 18.55 -10.80
N THR A 393 -17.56 18.81 -11.98
CA THR A 393 -18.82 19.50 -12.11
C THR A 393 -19.85 18.39 -11.96
N THR A 394 -20.51 18.32 -10.81
CA THR A 394 -21.76 17.58 -10.67
C THR A 394 -22.77 18.21 -11.63
N THR A 395 -22.78 17.77 -12.89
CA THR A 395 -23.89 18.02 -13.80
C THR A 395 -25.08 17.22 -13.30
N THR A 396 -25.94 17.86 -12.51
CA THR A 396 -27.35 17.49 -12.44
C THR A 396 -27.94 17.64 -13.84
N THR A 397 -27.90 16.56 -14.63
CA THR A 397 -28.75 16.44 -15.81
C THR A 397 -30.18 16.20 -15.35
N ASP A 398 -30.99 17.24 -15.51
CA ASP A 398 -32.45 17.21 -15.48
C ASP A 398 -32.97 16.14 -16.46
N LEU A 399 -33.26 14.95 -15.93
CA LEU A 399 -33.97 13.90 -16.65
C LEU A 399 -35.46 14.21 -16.60
N THR A 400 -35.97 14.76 -17.70
CA THR A 400 -37.41 14.80 -17.98
C THR A 400 -38.00 13.38 -17.89
N PRO A 401 -39.15 13.17 -17.24
CA PRO A 401 -39.71 11.84 -17.02
C PRO A 401 -40.17 11.20 -18.32
N THR A 402 -39.57 10.06 -18.66
CA THR A 402 -40.05 9.15 -19.72
C THR A 402 -41.23 8.33 -19.17
N PRO A 403 -42.31 8.10 -19.94
CA PRO A 403 -43.57 7.56 -19.43
C PRO A 403 -43.44 6.12 -18.91
N THR A 404 -44.12 5.88 -17.78
CA THR A 404 -44.32 4.61 -17.10
C THR A 404 -44.81 3.50 -18.04
N PRO A 405 -44.16 2.33 -18.09
CA PRO A 405 -44.72 1.18 -18.79
C PRO A 405 -45.93 0.61 -18.04
N THR A 406 -47.02 0.41 -18.78
CA THR A 406 -48.28 -0.21 -18.35
C THR A 406 -48.06 -1.61 -17.74
N PRO A 407 -48.69 -1.96 -16.61
CA PRO A 407 -48.54 -3.28 -16.00
C PRO A 407 -49.14 -4.39 -16.88
N THR A 408 -48.35 -5.43 -17.13
CA THR A 408 -48.79 -6.69 -17.75
C THR A 408 -49.58 -7.52 -16.71
N PRO A 409 -50.70 -8.17 -17.07
CA PRO A 409 -51.56 -8.85 -16.10
C PRO A 409 -50.88 -10.06 -15.46
N THR A 410 -51.01 -10.15 -14.14
CA THR A 410 -50.60 -11.26 -13.27
C THR A 410 -51.25 -12.58 -13.69
N PRO A 411 -50.49 -13.69 -13.86
CA PRO A 411 -51.07 -15.00 -14.07
C PRO A 411 -51.75 -15.53 -12.79
N THR A 412 -52.92 -16.14 -12.97
CA THR A 412 -53.78 -16.75 -11.95
C THR A 412 -53.04 -17.81 -11.11
N PRO A 413 -53.24 -17.87 -9.77
CA PRO A 413 -52.57 -18.86 -8.93
C PRO A 413 -53.04 -20.29 -9.25
N THR A 414 -52.07 -21.18 -9.45
CA THR A 414 -52.27 -22.63 -9.52
C THR A 414 -52.46 -23.18 -8.09
N PRO A 415 -53.39 -24.12 -7.83
CA PRO A 415 -53.67 -24.60 -6.48
C PRO A 415 -52.47 -25.33 -5.86
N THR A 416 -52.19 -24.98 -4.60
CA THR A 416 -51.21 -25.57 -3.70
C THR A 416 -51.43 -27.09 -3.52
N PRO A 417 -50.41 -27.95 -3.68
CA PRO A 417 -50.53 -29.35 -3.31
C PRO A 417 -50.56 -29.52 -1.78
N THR A 418 -51.46 -30.39 -1.31
CA THR A 418 -51.66 -30.79 0.09
C THR A 418 -50.36 -31.36 0.69
N PRO A 419 -49.97 -30.98 1.93
CA PRO A 419 -48.76 -31.52 2.56
C PRO A 419 -48.93 -33.01 2.88
N THR A 420 -47.94 -33.80 2.46
CA THR A 420 -47.76 -35.20 2.87
C THR A 420 -47.11 -35.21 4.26
N PRO A 421 -47.55 -36.05 5.22
CA PRO A 421 -47.00 -36.06 6.57
C PRO A 421 -45.53 -36.47 6.61
N THR A 422 -44.71 -35.66 7.28
CA THR A 422 -43.31 -35.93 7.63
C THR A 422 -43.21 -37.19 8.50
N PRO A 423 -42.31 -38.15 8.19
CA PRO A 423 -42.07 -39.29 9.08
C PRO A 423 -41.34 -38.85 10.36
N THR A 424 -41.77 -39.44 11.47
CA THR A 424 -41.22 -39.30 12.83
C THR A 424 -39.70 -39.50 12.87
N PRO A 425 -38.93 -38.66 13.59
CA PRO A 425 -37.49 -38.88 13.73
C PRO A 425 -37.20 -40.16 14.52
N THR A 426 -36.29 -40.97 13.98
CA THR A 426 -35.71 -42.13 14.66
C THR A 426 -34.77 -41.63 15.77
N PRO A 427 -34.76 -42.22 16.98
CA PRO A 427 -33.91 -41.74 18.07
C PRO A 427 -32.42 -41.91 17.73
N THR A 428 -31.68 -40.82 17.92
CA THR A 428 -30.21 -40.76 17.87
C THR A 428 -29.60 -41.74 18.89
N PRO A 429 -28.62 -42.58 18.52
CA PRO A 429 -27.94 -43.43 19.49
C PRO A 429 -27.06 -42.60 20.43
N THR A 430 -27.15 -42.90 21.72
CA THR A 430 -26.34 -42.34 22.81
C THR A 430 -24.83 -42.49 22.55
N PRO A 431 -24.00 -41.45 22.72
CA PRO A 431 -22.56 -41.59 22.59
C PRO A 431 -22.01 -42.51 23.68
N THR A 432 -21.21 -43.49 23.25
CA THR A 432 -20.43 -44.38 24.11
C THR A 432 -19.27 -43.57 24.72
N PRO A 433 -18.93 -43.73 26.02
CA PRO A 433 -17.87 -42.94 26.65
C PRO A 433 -16.49 -43.22 26.03
N THR A 434 -15.79 -42.14 25.70
CA THR A 434 -14.39 -42.10 25.25
C THR A 434 -13.47 -42.74 26.30
N PRO A 435 -12.58 -43.68 25.95
CA PRO A 435 -11.59 -44.19 26.89
C PRO A 435 -10.51 -43.13 27.19
N THR A 436 -10.19 -43.00 28.48
CA THR A 436 -9.12 -42.16 29.03
C THR A 436 -7.77 -42.40 28.36
N PRO A 437 -6.98 -41.36 28.01
CA PRO A 437 -5.66 -41.53 27.42
C PRO A 437 -4.71 -42.19 28.42
N THR A 438 -4.07 -43.27 27.97
CA THR A 438 -2.93 -43.90 28.67
C THR A 438 -1.71 -43.00 28.51
N PRO A 439 -0.91 -42.73 29.56
CA PRO A 439 0.26 -41.87 29.45
C PRO A 439 1.32 -42.46 28.51
N ALA A 440 1.88 -41.60 27.66
CA ALA A 440 2.93 -41.93 26.72
C ALA A 440 4.21 -42.43 27.43
N PRO A 441 4.91 -43.46 26.90
CA PRO A 441 6.19 -43.88 27.44
C PRO A 441 7.28 -42.82 27.17
N THR A 442 8.08 -42.56 28.19
CA THR A 442 9.24 -41.67 28.19
C THR A 442 10.24 -42.05 27.10
N PRO A 443 10.80 -41.11 26.31
CA PRO A 443 11.80 -41.42 25.30
C PRO A 443 13.09 -41.93 25.96
N THR A 444 13.55 -43.10 25.52
CA THR A 444 14.86 -43.65 25.86
C THR A 444 15.94 -42.88 25.08
N PRO A 445 17.06 -42.48 25.69
CA PRO A 445 18.12 -41.75 24.99
C PRO A 445 18.73 -42.57 23.85
N ALA A 446 18.97 -41.91 22.72
CA ALA A 446 19.58 -42.50 21.53
C ALA A 446 21.01 -43.01 21.81
N PRO A 447 21.42 -44.16 21.23
CA PRO A 447 22.79 -44.64 21.35
C PRO A 447 23.78 -43.73 20.61
N THR A 448 24.92 -43.48 21.25
CA THR A 448 26.08 -42.74 20.74
C THR A 448 26.56 -43.33 19.40
N PRO A 449 26.83 -42.53 18.36
CA PRO A 449 27.39 -43.04 17.12
C PRO A 449 28.81 -43.58 17.34
N THR A 450 29.02 -44.84 16.92
CA THR A 450 30.35 -45.46 16.83
C THR A 450 31.12 -44.87 15.65
N PRO A 451 32.44 -44.59 15.77
CA PRO A 451 33.21 -43.98 14.69
C PRO A 451 33.32 -44.88 13.46
N THR A 452 32.99 -44.32 12.30
CA THR A 452 33.17 -44.92 10.97
C THR A 452 34.67 -45.04 10.64
N PRO A 453 35.15 -46.17 10.08
CA PRO A 453 36.58 -46.37 9.79
C PRO A 453 37.10 -45.47 8.66
N THR A 454 38.34 -45.02 8.83
CA THR A 454 39.14 -44.26 7.86
C THR A 454 39.25 -44.99 6.52
N PRO A 455 39.00 -44.33 5.36
CA PRO A 455 39.23 -44.93 4.06
C PRO A 455 40.74 -45.09 3.78
N ALA A 456 41.12 -46.27 3.27
CA ALA A 456 42.46 -46.58 2.80
C ALA A 456 42.81 -45.78 1.52
N PRO A 457 44.11 -45.48 1.26
CA PRO A 457 44.52 -44.63 0.15
C PRO A 457 44.25 -45.26 -1.23
N THR A 458 43.56 -44.52 -2.09
CA THR A 458 43.31 -44.83 -3.51
C THR A 458 44.62 -44.75 -4.32
N PRO A 459 44.91 -45.68 -5.25
CA PRO A 459 46.14 -45.70 -6.02
C PRO A 459 46.26 -44.52 -7.01
N THR A 460 47.49 -44.03 -7.16
CA THR A 460 47.91 -42.95 -8.08
C THR A 460 47.62 -43.31 -9.54
N PRO A 461 46.95 -42.44 -10.33
CA PRO A 461 46.78 -42.67 -11.76
C PRO A 461 48.11 -42.50 -12.52
N THR A 462 48.37 -43.43 -13.45
CA THR A 462 49.47 -43.37 -14.44
C THR A 462 49.16 -42.28 -15.48
N PRO A 463 50.15 -41.48 -15.95
CA PRO A 463 49.91 -40.37 -16.87
C PRO A 463 49.46 -40.84 -18.26
N THR A 464 48.31 -40.36 -18.71
CA THR A 464 47.81 -40.43 -20.09
C THR A 464 48.44 -39.31 -20.93
N PRO A 465 48.88 -39.55 -22.18
CA PRO A 465 49.59 -38.57 -22.99
C PRO A 465 48.77 -37.31 -23.31
N THR A 466 49.46 -36.17 -23.28
CA THR A 466 48.98 -34.83 -23.62
C THR A 466 48.33 -34.78 -25.00
N PRO A 467 47.08 -34.31 -25.15
CA PRO A 467 46.52 -34.01 -26.45
C PRO A 467 47.19 -32.77 -27.04
N THR A 468 47.59 -32.87 -28.31
CA THR A 468 48.06 -31.76 -29.16
C THR A 468 47.05 -30.61 -29.12
N PRO A 469 47.48 -29.32 -29.06
CA PRO A 469 46.55 -28.20 -29.10
C PRO A 469 45.74 -28.24 -30.39
N ALA A 470 44.41 -28.26 -30.26
CA ALA A 470 43.53 -27.92 -31.36
C ALA A 470 43.78 -26.45 -31.75
N PRO A 471 43.71 -26.09 -33.05
CA PRO A 471 43.81 -24.70 -33.46
C PRO A 471 42.73 -23.88 -32.74
N THR A 472 43.15 -22.73 -32.19
CA THR A 472 42.28 -21.70 -31.62
C THR A 472 41.09 -21.47 -32.56
N PRO A 473 39.83 -21.60 -32.10
CA PRO A 473 38.70 -21.19 -32.91
C PRO A 473 38.85 -19.70 -33.20
N THR A 474 38.82 -19.34 -34.48
CA THR A 474 38.60 -17.95 -34.93
C THR A 474 37.32 -17.45 -34.27
N PRO A 475 37.30 -16.25 -33.64
CA PRO A 475 36.06 -15.68 -33.13
C PRO A 475 35.14 -15.50 -34.34
N THR A 476 34.12 -16.32 -34.41
CA THR A 476 33.02 -16.14 -35.35
C THR A 476 32.01 -15.37 -34.54
N ALA A 477 31.86 -14.08 -34.82
CA ALA A 477 30.78 -13.26 -34.29
C ALA A 477 29.46 -13.95 -34.67
N SER A 478 28.90 -14.70 -33.73
CA SER A 478 27.58 -15.32 -33.87
C SER A 478 26.59 -14.40 -33.18
N ARG A 479 26.44 -13.20 -33.72
CA ARG A 479 25.46 -12.19 -33.31
C ARG A 479 24.06 -12.82 -33.29
N ILE A 480 23.33 -12.70 -32.19
CA ILE A 480 21.91 -13.06 -32.18
C ILE A 480 21.18 -12.09 -33.15
N PRO A 481 20.34 -12.54 -34.08
CA PRO A 481 20.05 -11.77 -35.30
C PRO A 481 19.00 -10.66 -35.14
N SER A 482 18.54 -10.33 -33.94
CA SER A 482 17.42 -9.41 -33.76
C SER A 482 17.62 -8.57 -32.51
N ALA A 483 17.79 -7.26 -32.70
CA ALA A 483 17.73 -6.31 -31.62
C ALA A 483 16.37 -6.44 -30.92
N PRO A 484 16.31 -6.41 -29.58
CA PRO A 484 15.04 -6.39 -28.86
C PRO A 484 14.19 -5.21 -29.34
N THR A 485 12.88 -5.41 -29.46
CA THR A 485 11.94 -4.33 -29.74
C THR A 485 11.79 -3.50 -28.48
N ILE A 486 12.56 -2.43 -28.39
CA ILE A 486 12.47 -1.48 -27.29
C ILE A 486 11.26 -0.59 -27.55
N SER A 487 10.22 -0.77 -26.75
CA SER A 487 9.11 0.16 -26.67
C SER A 487 9.22 0.79 -25.29
N VAL A 488 9.87 1.95 -25.20
CA VAL A 488 9.66 2.82 -24.04
C VAL A 488 8.18 3.20 -24.11
N PRO A 489 7.32 2.75 -23.19
CA PRO A 489 5.94 3.18 -23.21
C PRO A 489 5.90 4.70 -23.17
N ASP A 490 5.09 5.33 -24.03
CA ASP A 490 4.66 6.70 -23.80
C ASP A 490 3.82 6.64 -22.51
N SER A 491 4.45 6.67 -21.34
CA SER A 491 3.77 6.50 -20.06
C SER A 491 2.63 7.52 -19.94
N PRO A 492 1.45 7.14 -19.44
CA PRO A 492 0.51 8.10 -18.90
C PRO A 492 1.06 8.53 -17.54
N LEU A 493 2.17 9.27 -17.51
CA LEU A 493 2.65 9.89 -16.27
C LEU A 493 1.63 10.94 -15.87
N LEU A 494 0.73 10.57 -14.96
CA LEU A 494 -0.07 11.51 -14.20
C LEU A 494 0.93 12.37 -13.43
N SER A 495 1.02 13.64 -13.81
CA SER A 495 1.79 14.60 -13.02
C SER A 495 1.18 14.68 -11.63
N ILE A 496 1.92 14.27 -10.60
CA ILE A 496 1.60 14.64 -9.22
C ILE A 496 1.62 16.17 -9.14
N SER A 497 0.43 16.76 -9.02
CA SER A 497 0.32 18.10 -8.47
C SER A 497 0.03 17.88 -7.00
N SER A 498 0.92 18.36 -6.13
CA SER A 498 0.76 18.35 -4.68
C SER A 498 -0.72 18.50 -4.33
N ILE A 499 -1.30 17.51 -3.65
CA ILE A 499 -2.55 17.73 -2.94
C ILE A 499 -2.17 18.75 -1.87
N ALA A 500 -2.44 20.02 -2.13
CA ALA A 500 -2.46 21.00 -1.06
C ALA A 500 -3.43 20.42 -0.02
N PRO A 501 -3.06 20.37 1.27
CA PRO A 501 -3.82 19.69 2.30
C PRO A 501 -5.28 20.07 2.13
N MET A 502 -6.15 19.07 1.95
CA MET A 502 -7.57 19.32 2.02
C MET A 502 -7.78 20.03 3.35
N ALA A 503 -8.20 21.30 3.24
CA ALA A 503 -8.56 22.06 4.41
C ALA A 503 -9.55 21.21 5.21
N THR A 504 -9.16 20.93 6.44
CA THR A 504 -9.96 20.50 7.58
C THR A 504 -11.46 20.62 7.29
N PRO A 505 -12.32 19.60 7.52
CA PRO A 505 -13.77 19.75 7.44
C PRO A 505 -14.24 20.85 8.39
N GLY A 506 -14.21 22.08 7.90
CA GLY A 506 -14.76 23.24 8.54
C GLY A 506 -16.27 23.09 8.49
N LEU A 507 -16.82 22.60 9.60
CA LEU A 507 -18.15 22.90 10.12
C LEU A 507 -19.06 23.60 9.09
N LEU A 508 -19.85 22.83 8.35
CA LEU A 508 -20.87 23.34 7.44
C LEU A 508 -21.90 24.18 8.22
N ALA A 509 -21.65 25.48 8.31
CA ALA A 509 -22.63 26.46 8.71
C ALA A 509 -23.67 26.60 7.58
N MET A 510 -24.77 25.84 7.67
CA MET A 510 -25.94 26.06 6.84
C MET A 510 -26.58 27.43 7.15
N PRO A 511 -26.97 28.23 6.14
CA PRO A 511 -27.61 29.51 6.37
C PRO A 511 -29.10 29.32 6.66
N GLY A 512 -29.52 29.77 7.84
CA GLY A 512 -30.88 30.26 8.07
C GLY A 512 -31.98 29.21 8.27
N GLN A 513 -31.98 28.56 9.42
CA GLN A 513 -33.22 28.27 10.14
C GLN A 513 -33.00 28.54 11.63
N THR A 514 -33.67 29.56 12.17
CA THR A 514 -33.79 29.80 13.60
C THR A 514 -34.60 28.68 14.26
N PRO A 515 -34.03 27.89 15.20
CA PRO A 515 -34.83 27.05 16.07
C PRO A 515 -35.44 27.94 17.16
N MET A 516 -36.77 27.96 17.27
CA MET A 516 -37.45 28.47 18.45
C MET A 516 -37.27 27.45 19.59
N PHE A 517 -36.39 27.75 20.56
CA PHE A 517 -36.46 27.14 21.88
C PHE A 517 -37.14 28.10 22.87
N PRO A 518 -38.05 27.63 23.74
CA PRO A 518 -38.68 28.45 24.75
C PRO A 518 -37.68 28.76 25.88
N SER A 519 -37.31 30.03 26.03
CA SER A 519 -36.52 30.50 27.16
C SER A 519 -37.35 30.45 28.45
N VAL A 520 -37.04 29.51 29.34
CA VAL A 520 -37.43 29.59 30.75
C VAL A 520 -36.20 30.07 31.53
N LEU A 521 -36.14 31.38 31.79
CA LEU A 521 -35.20 31.98 32.73
C LEU A 521 -35.67 31.68 34.17
N PRO A 522 -34.83 31.14 35.07
CA PRO A 522 -35.10 31.19 36.50
C PRO A 522 -34.81 32.60 37.04
N SER A 523 -35.71 33.08 37.91
CA SER A 523 -35.61 34.39 38.59
C SER A 523 -34.39 34.45 39.53
N PRO A 524 -33.74 35.63 39.70
CA PRO A 524 -32.58 35.74 40.57
C PRO A 524 -32.97 35.73 42.06
N ILE A 525 -32.26 34.90 42.83
CA ILE A 525 -32.29 34.84 44.29
C ILE A 525 -31.49 36.04 44.85
N PRO A 526 -31.98 36.77 45.88
CA PRO A 526 -31.26 37.90 46.45
C PRO A 526 -30.14 37.45 47.40
N MET A 527 -28.93 38.00 47.21
CA MET A 527 -27.84 37.88 48.20
C MET A 527 -28.07 38.79 49.41
N PRO A 528 -27.69 38.37 50.63
CA PRO A 528 -27.77 39.19 51.84
C PRO A 528 -26.59 40.18 51.95
N PRO A 529 -26.73 41.26 52.74
CA PRO A 529 -25.72 42.31 52.83
C PRO A 529 -24.64 41.96 53.86
N THR A 530 -23.39 42.29 53.54
CA THR A 530 -22.31 42.41 54.55
C THR A 530 -21.48 43.67 54.35
N PRO A 531 -20.87 44.21 55.43
CA PRO A 531 -20.73 45.64 55.63
C PRO A 531 -19.28 46.16 55.63
N PHE A 532 -19.16 47.49 55.60
CA PHE A 532 -18.00 48.34 55.97
C PHE A 532 -16.72 48.33 55.13
N GLY A 533 -16.20 49.53 54.85
CA GLY A 533 -14.76 49.74 54.74
C GLY A 533 -14.29 50.96 53.92
N PHE A 534 -14.31 52.14 54.57
CA PHE A 534 -13.60 53.39 54.27
C PHE A 534 -14.05 54.29 53.10
#